data_AF-A0A378BIX3-F1
#
_entry.id   AF-A0A378BIX3-F1
#
_cell.length_a   1.000
_cell.length_b   1.000
_cell.length_c   1.000
_cell.angle_alpha   90.00
_cell.angle_beta   90.00
_cell.angle_gamma   90.00
#
_symmetry.space_group_name_H-M   'P 1'
#
loop_
_entity.id
_entity.type
_entity.pdbx_description
1 polymer ?
#
loop_
_entity_poly.entity_id
_entity_poly.type
_entity_poly.pdbx_seq_one_letter_code
_entity_poly.pdbx_strand_id
1 'polypeptide(L)'
;MAARWSSPAAAPVAHAAKAESSPGTLTPDARQEKQPFFGRHQAGILTPQQASMMLVAFDVLAADKADLERLFRLLTQRIAFLTQGGPAPDTPNPAAAADGFRHPGAVDCAR
;
A
#
# COMPACT_ATOMS: atom_id res chain seq x y z
N MET A 1 -14.07 -37.98 -42.65
CA MET A 1 -13.09 -37.72 -41.57
C MET A 1 -13.84 -37.20 -40.35
N ALA A 2 -14.12 -38.06 -39.36
CA ALA A 2 -14.72 -37.66 -38.09
C ALA A 2 -13.88 -38.26 -36.97
N ALA A 3 -13.14 -37.43 -36.23
CA ALA A 3 -12.32 -37.87 -35.12
C ALA A 3 -13.20 -37.99 -33.87
N ARG A 4 -13.40 -39.24 -33.41
CA ARG A 4 -14.05 -39.58 -32.15
C ARG A 4 -13.05 -39.35 -31.02
N TRP A 5 -13.29 -38.34 -30.19
CA TRP A 5 -12.53 -38.14 -28.97
C TRP A 5 -13.09 -39.03 -27.86
N SER A 6 -12.22 -39.73 -27.14
CA SER A 6 -12.55 -40.52 -25.95
C SER A 6 -12.26 -39.68 -24.71
N SER A 7 -13.26 -39.50 -23.84
CA SER A 7 -13.08 -38.85 -22.54
C SER A 7 -12.36 -39.78 -21.57
N PRO A 8 -11.33 -39.32 -20.83
CA PRO A 8 -10.82 -40.05 -19.68
C PRO A 8 -11.74 -39.86 -18.46
N ALA A 9 -11.84 -40.93 -17.67
CA ALA A 9 -12.63 -41.01 -16.45
C ALA A 9 -12.16 -40.01 -15.37
N ALA A 10 -13.12 -39.48 -14.60
CA ALA A 10 -12.87 -38.57 -13.49
C ALA A 10 -12.18 -39.31 -12.32
N ALA A 11 -10.98 -38.87 -11.96
CA ALA A 11 -10.33 -39.24 -10.70
C ALA A 11 -10.86 -38.36 -9.55
N PRO A 12 -10.98 -38.88 -8.32
CA PRO A 12 -11.45 -38.10 -7.18
C PRO A 12 -10.46 -36.98 -6.85
N VAL A 13 -10.95 -35.74 -6.86
CA VAL A 13 -10.16 -34.56 -6.45
C VAL A 13 -9.96 -34.60 -4.93
N ALA A 14 -8.75 -34.98 -4.51
CA ALA A 14 -8.32 -34.72 -3.15
C ALA A 14 -8.31 -33.20 -2.93
N HIS A 15 -8.98 -32.72 -1.88
CA HIS A 15 -8.87 -31.33 -1.46
C HIS A 15 -7.43 -31.07 -1.00
N ALA A 16 -6.60 -30.58 -1.91
CA ALA A 16 -5.29 -30.07 -1.58
C ALA A 16 -5.44 -28.96 -0.53
N ALA A 17 -4.71 -29.07 0.58
CA ALA A 17 -4.56 -27.96 1.52
C ALA A 17 -4.19 -26.70 0.71
N LYS A 18 -4.93 -25.62 0.94
CA LYS A 18 -4.79 -24.36 0.20
C LYS A 18 -3.33 -23.92 0.29
N ALA A 19 -2.59 -24.07 -0.80
CA ALA A 19 -1.23 -23.57 -0.87
C ALA A 19 -1.31 -22.06 -0.65
N GLU A 20 -0.72 -21.56 0.44
CA GLU A 20 -0.57 -20.13 0.63
C GLU A 20 0.28 -19.59 -0.51
N SER A 21 -0.35 -18.89 -1.44
CA SER A 21 0.31 -18.29 -2.58
C SER A 21 1.12 -17.08 -2.13
N SER A 22 2.40 -17.02 -2.49
CA SER A 22 3.23 -15.83 -2.25
C SER A 22 2.65 -14.60 -2.97
N PRO A 23 2.70 -13.40 -2.36
CA PRO A 23 3.33 -13.05 -1.08
C PRO A 23 2.40 -13.19 0.15
N GLY A 24 1.21 -13.76 0.01
CA GLY A 24 0.17 -13.79 1.06
C GLY A 24 -0.61 -12.47 1.15
N THR A 25 -1.46 -12.33 2.19
CA THR A 25 -2.32 -11.15 2.40
C THR A 25 -2.35 -10.73 3.87
N LEU A 26 -2.43 -9.42 4.14
CA LEU A 26 -2.62 -8.89 5.49
C LEU A 26 -4.10 -8.72 5.85
N THR A 27 -4.42 -8.80 7.14
CA THR A 27 -5.79 -8.55 7.63
C THR A 27 -6.08 -7.04 7.68
N PRO A 28 -7.30 -6.59 7.33
CA PRO A 28 -7.62 -5.15 7.29
C PRO A 28 -7.57 -4.42 8.64
N ASP A 29 -7.79 -5.13 9.76
CA ASP A 29 -7.89 -4.53 11.10
C ASP A 29 -6.54 -4.29 11.80
N ALA A 30 -5.43 -4.54 11.10
CA ALA A 30 -4.08 -4.38 11.61
C ALA A 30 -3.60 -2.91 11.61
N ARG A 31 -4.39 -1.99 12.17
CA ARG A 31 -4.15 -0.53 12.10
C ARG A 31 -2.77 -0.08 12.60
N GLN A 32 -2.25 -0.75 13.63
CA GLN A 32 -0.96 -0.42 14.24
C GLN A 32 0.20 -1.24 13.67
N GLU A 33 -0.05 -2.11 12.69
CA GLU A 33 0.99 -2.86 12.02
C GLU A 33 1.83 -1.93 11.14
N LYS A 34 3.16 -2.13 11.19
CA LYS A 34 4.13 -1.32 10.45
C LYS A 34 5.00 -2.21 9.60
N GLN A 35 5.28 -1.76 8.39
CA GLN A 35 6.22 -2.43 7.49
C GLN A 35 7.55 -1.68 7.52
N PRO A 36 8.70 -2.38 7.57
CA PRO A 36 10.00 -1.73 7.59
C PRO A 36 10.25 -0.98 6.28
N PHE A 37 10.53 0.31 6.38
CA PHE A 37 10.82 1.16 5.21
C PHE A 37 12.26 0.98 4.71
N PHE A 38 13.22 0.87 5.64
CA PHE A 38 14.63 0.66 5.30
C PHE A 38 14.94 -0.83 5.20
N GLY A 39 15.69 -1.18 4.16
CA GLY A 39 16.13 -2.55 3.91
C GLY A 39 16.90 -2.62 2.60
N ARG A 40 17.36 -3.81 2.23
CA ARG A 40 18.00 -4.06 0.93
C ARG A 40 17.03 -3.81 -0.23
N HIS A 41 15.75 -4.11 -0.01
CA HIS A 41 14.68 -3.97 -0.99
C HIS A 41 13.54 -3.15 -0.39
N GLN A 42 12.78 -2.48 -1.25
CA GLN A 42 11.65 -1.67 -0.84
C GLN A 42 10.47 -2.55 -0.40
N ALA A 43 9.74 -2.09 0.61
CA ALA A 43 8.45 -2.66 0.99
C ALA A 43 7.45 -2.49 -0.17
N GLY A 44 6.46 -3.39 -0.24
CA GLY A 44 5.45 -3.45 -1.31
C GLY A 44 5.81 -4.35 -2.50
N ILE A 45 7.04 -4.88 -2.57
CA ILE A 45 7.43 -5.87 -3.59
C ILE A 45 7.15 -7.29 -3.09
N LEU A 46 7.75 -7.65 -1.95
CA LEU A 46 7.58 -8.96 -1.30
C LEU A 46 6.66 -8.90 -0.07
N THR A 47 6.23 -7.70 0.32
CA THR A 47 5.29 -7.50 1.42
C THR A 47 3.97 -8.20 1.08
N PRO A 48 3.34 -8.93 2.03
CA PRO A 48 2.03 -9.50 1.79
C PRO A 48 1.02 -8.43 1.35
N GLN A 49 0.13 -8.78 0.44
CA GLN A 49 -0.78 -7.81 -0.17
C GLN A 49 -1.73 -7.22 0.88
N GLN A 50 -1.77 -5.88 0.94
CA GLN A 50 -2.71 -5.13 1.78
C GLN A 50 -4.09 -5.03 1.11
N ALA A 51 -5.13 -4.75 1.90
CA ALA A 51 -6.50 -4.65 1.39
C ALA A 51 -6.73 -3.48 0.41
N SER A 52 -5.88 -2.45 0.44
CA SER A 52 -6.02 -1.23 -0.35
C SER A 52 -4.68 -0.83 -1.00
N MET A 53 -4.73 -0.30 -2.22
CA MET A 53 -3.56 0.23 -2.93
C MET A 53 -3.92 1.43 -3.82
N MET A 54 -2.92 2.27 -4.13
CA MET A 54 -3.03 3.38 -5.08
C MET A 54 -1.78 3.41 -5.97
N LEU A 55 -1.98 3.53 -7.29
CA LEU A 55 -0.90 3.74 -8.26
C LEU A 55 -1.00 5.16 -8.81
N VAL A 56 0.09 5.92 -8.76
CA VAL A 56 0.16 7.32 -9.21
C VAL A 56 1.45 7.54 -9.99
N ALA A 57 1.35 8.27 -11.10
CA ALA A 57 2.49 8.73 -11.89
C ALA A 57 2.61 10.26 -11.77
N PHE A 58 3.84 10.77 -11.71
CA PHE A 58 4.13 12.19 -11.61
C PHE A 58 5.15 12.60 -12.67
N ASP A 59 4.90 13.75 -13.30
CA ASP A 59 5.92 14.44 -14.07
C ASP A 59 6.89 15.13 -13.09
N VAL A 60 8.19 14.91 -13.28
CA VAL A 60 9.23 15.50 -12.45
C VAL A 60 9.55 16.90 -12.97
N LEU A 61 9.31 17.92 -12.14
CA LEU A 61 9.55 19.33 -12.48
C LEU A 61 10.96 19.83 -12.08
N ALA A 62 11.85 18.93 -11.63
CA ALA A 62 13.22 19.30 -11.27
C ALA A 62 13.98 19.81 -12.50
N ALA A 63 14.58 21.01 -12.39
CA ALA A 63 15.31 21.63 -13.49
C ALA A 63 16.72 21.06 -13.67
N ASP A 64 17.31 20.54 -12.59
CA ASP A 64 18.66 20.01 -12.57
C ASP A 64 18.82 18.80 -11.63
N LYS A 65 20.04 18.26 -11.60
CA LYS A 65 20.39 17.10 -10.77
C LYS A 65 20.30 17.40 -9.27
N ALA A 66 20.62 18.62 -8.85
CA ALA A 66 20.58 18.99 -7.43
C ALA A 66 19.13 19.04 -6.93
N ASP A 67 18.22 19.56 -7.75
CA ASP A 67 16.78 19.53 -7.47
C ASP A 67 16.21 18.12 -7.44
N LEU A 68 16.68 17.23 -8.32
CA LEU A 68 16.28 15.82 -8.29
C LEU A 68 16.76 15.11 -7.01
N GLU A 69 18.00 15.37 -6.58
CA GLU A 69 18.51 14.85 -5.31
C GLU A 69 17.68 15.37 -4.13
N ARG A 70 17.36 16.66 -4.12
CA ARG A 70 16.49 17.28 -3.11
C ARG A 70 15.12 16.61 -3.08
N LEU A 71 14.53 16.34 -4.24
CA LEU A 71 13.24 15.64 -4.35
C LEU A 71 13.32 14.22 -3.75
N PHE A 72 14.33 13.43 -4.09
CA PHE A 72 14.47 12.08 -3.54
C PHE A 72 14.73 12.07 -2.03
N ARG A 73 15.51 13.02 -1.50
CA ARG A 73 15.69 13.17 -0.06
C ARG A 73 14.37 13.52 0.64
N LEU A 74 13.58 14.43 0.06
CA LEU A 74 12.27 14.81 0.58
C LEU A 74 11.30 13.62 0.56
N LEU A 75 11.20 12.90 -0.56
CA LEU A 75 10.36 11.71 -0.66
C LEU A 75 10.75 10.65 0.37
N THR A 76 12.05 10.40 0.53
CA THR A 76 12.57 9.45 1.54
C THR A 76 12.12 9.83 2.95
N GLN A 77 12.27 11.11 3.32
CA GLN A 77 11.85 11.60 4.64
C GLN A 77 10.34 11.45 4.85
N ARG A 78 9.52 11.82 3.85
CA ARG A 78 8.06 11.75 3.95
C ARG A 78 7.57 10.31 4.01
N ILE A 79 8.11 9.40 3.20
CA ILE A 79 7.70 7.99 3.21
C ILE A 79 8.12 7.31 4.51
N ALA A 80 9.32 7.59 5.03
CA ALA A 80 9.77 7.05 6.32
C ALA A 80 8.82 7.44 7.46
N PHE A 81 8.39 8.70 7.50
CA PHE A 81 7.41 9.16 8.49
C PHE A 81 6.03 8.51 8.30
N LEU A 82 5.50 8.50 7.07
CA LEU A 82 4.16 7.99 6.78
C LEU A 82 4.03 6.48 7.01
N THR A 83 5.09 5.70 6.72
CA THR A 83 5.09 4.24 6.91
C THR A 83 5.27 3.82 8.37
N GLN A 84 5.92 4.65 9.19
CA GLN A 84 6.05 4.40 10.63
C GLN A 84 4.91 5.01 11.46
N GLY A 85 4.19 5.98 10.91
CA GLY A 85 3.19 6.76 11.62
C GLY A 85 3.82 7.73 12.63
N GLY A 86 2.98 8.61 13.17
CA GLY A 86 3.37 9.63 14.14
C GLY A 86 2.26 10.67 14.28
N PRO A 87 2.41 11.62 15.22
CA PRO A 87 1.46 12.72 15.37
C PRO A 87 1.33 13.50 14.05
N ALA A 88 0.10 13.81 13.65
CA ALA A 88 -0.13 14.63 12.48
C ALA A 88 0.54 16.01 12.69
N PRO A 89 1.36 16.49 11.74
CA PRO A 89 1.97 17.81 11.86
C PRO A 89 0.90 18.90 11.80
N ASP A 90 1.10 19.96 12.57
CA ASP A 90 0.26 21.15 12.56
C ASP A 90 0.43 21.90 11.22
N THR A 91 -0.30 21.46 10.22
CA THR A 91 -0.42 22.14 8.94
C THR A 91 -1.77 22.86 8.88
N PRO A 92 -1.83 24.15 8.51
CA PRO A 92 -3.09 24.79 8.15
C PRO A 92 -3.66 24.00 6.98
N ASN A 93 -4.63 23.13 7.24
CA ASN A 93 -5.24 22.32 6.21
C ASN A 93 -6.18 23.24 5.40
N PRO A 94 -5.89 23.54 4.12
CA PRO A 94 -6.75 24.41 3.32
C PRO A 94 -8.14 23.79 3.13
N ALA A 95 -8.24 22.46 3.14
CA ALA A 95 -9.51 21.75 3.09
C ALA A 95 -10.30 21.83 4.41
N ALA A 96 -9.63 22.01 5.56
CA ALA A 96 -10.33 22.27 6.83
C ALA A 96 -10.76 23.73 6.96
N ALA A 97 -10.11 24.66 6.26
CA ALA A 97 -10.50 26.07 6.23
C ALA A 97 -11.64 26.38 5.25
N ALA A 98 -11.83 25.54 4.21
CA ALA A 98 -12.89 25.68 3.23
C ALA A 98 -14.25 25.13 3.69
N ASP A 99 -14.28 24.30 4.74
CA ASP A 99 -15.50 23.65 5.20
C ASP A 99 -16.03 24.37 6.45
N GLY A 100 -16.91 25.34 6.22
CA GLY A 100 -17.75 25.96 7.26
C GLY A 100 -18.77 24.99 7.87
N PHE A 101 -18.50 23.68 7.87
CA PHE A 101 -19.31 22.64 8.46
C PHE A 101 -18.54 21.96 9.58
N ARG A 102 -18.78 22.44 10.81
CA ARG A 102 -18.29 21.83 12.05
C ARG A 102 -18.94 20.44 12.20
N HIS A 103 -18.28 19.40 11.70
CA HIS A 103 -18.69 18.01 11.98
C HIS A 103 -18.53 17.72 13.48
N PRO A 104 -19.59 17.29 14.20
CA PRO A 104 -19.46 16.84 15.58
C PRO A 104 -18.84 15.44 15.57
N GLY A 105 -17.51 15.39 15.55
CA GLY A 105 -16.80 14.10 15.57
C GLY A 105 -15.36 14.13 15.07
N ALA A 106 -14.63 15.23 15.29
CA ALA A 106 -13.19 15.24 15.07
C ALA A 106 -12.57 14.05 15.83
N VAL A 107 -12.08 13.06 15.07
CA VAL A 107 -11.47 11.86 15.63
C VAL A 107 -10.09 12.27 16.11
N ASP A 108 -9.97 12.41 17.43
CA ASP A 108 -8.71 12.69 18.09
C ASP A 108 -7.78 11.50 17.85
N CYS A 109 -6.73 11.69 17.04
CA CYS A 109 -5.76 10.66 16.70
C CYS A 109 -4.80 10.32 17.86
N ALA A 110 -5.08 10.81 19.06
CA ALA A 110 -4.27 10.62 20.26
C ALA A 110 -4.80 9.55 21.24
N ARG A 111 -5.57 8.55 20.79
CA ARG A 111 -5.96 7.42 21.66
C ARG A 111 -6.00 6.06 20.98
#